data_AF-A0A962JL61-F1
#
_entry.id   AF-A0A962JL61-F1
#
_cell.length_a   1.000
_cell.length_b   1.000
_cell.length_c   1.000
_cell.angle_alpha   90.00
_cell.angle_beta   90.00
_cell.angle_gamma   90.00
#
_symmetry.space_group_name_H-M   'P 1'
#
loop_
_entity.id
_entity.type
_entity.pdbx_description
1 polymer ?
#
loop_
_entity_poly.entity_id
_entity_poly.type
_entity_poly.pdbx_seq_one_letter_code
_entity_poly.pdbx_strand_id
1 'polypeptide(L)'
;MNQFTQITEPIEAQGQSLEPQKRPYYAMYQQAVLMDGKPYKSGVWLHGIRHSNNPDSEGVPFDEWLCTPLSIEAETISTDDGKVGRLLRFYHYGKFNEWVMPMEAIAGSGEEVLKVLMGKGLQVNYTKRKNIINYIAMQQVHTIIETTYKTGWHKSGAFVLPNQVLGGNSNKVRYQDSGKAATIFSSQGSLEAWQKSVALLCVGNPVLILSLCCALAGTLLFKVSIKGGGVHLVGDSSSGKS
;
A
#
# COMPACT_ATOMS: atom_id res chain seq x y z
N MET A 1 -46.87 -3.60 2.13
CA MET A 1 -47.53 -2.44 1.51
C MET A 1 -46.69 -1.21 1.89
N ASN A 2 -46.03 -0.63 0.89
CA ASN A 2 -45.27 0.64 0.82
C ASN A 2 -44.15 0.84 1.87
N GLN A 3 -42.92 0.37 1.63
CA GLN A 3 -41.85 1.03 0.85
C GLN A 3 -41.66 2.51 1.17
N PHE A 4 -40.64 2.77 2.00
CA PHE A 4 -40.01 4.08 2.19
C PHE A 4 -39.39 4.54 0.87
N THR A 5 -40.05 5.49 0.21
CA THR A 5 -39.44 6.28 -0.85
C THR A 5 -38.61 7.37 -0.20
N GLN A 6 -37.32 7.12 0.05
CA GLN A 6 -36.36 8.21 0.14
C GLN A 6 -35.87 8.49 -1.28
N ILE A 7 -36.29 9.65 -1.77
CA ILE A 7 -35.85 10.24 -3.02
C ILE A 7 -34.39 10.61 -2.79
N THR A 8 -33.46 9.78 -3.27
CA THR A 8 -32.04 10.16 -3.33
C THR A 8 -31.92 11.24 -4.39
N GLU A 9 -31.69 12.47 -3.95
CA GLU A 9 -31.36 13.60 -4.82
C GLU A 9 -30.21 13.21 -5.77
N PRO A 10 -30.24 13.67 -7.04
CA PRO A 10 -29.18 13.36 -7.98
C PRO A 10 -27.87 13.98 -7.48
N ILE A 11 -26.88 13.13 -7.21
CA ILE A 11 -25.51 13.57 -6.93
C ILE A 11 -25.04 14.38 -8.12
N GLU A 12 -24.91 15.70 -7.95
CA GLU A 12 -24.38 16.60 -8.97
C GLU A 12 -23.00 16.10 -9.40
N ALA A 13 -22.93 15.57 -10.62
CA ALA A 13 -21.69 15.13 -11.22
C ALA A 13 -20.83 16.37 -11.51
N GLN A 14 -19.96 16.73 -10.57
CA GLN A 14 -18.83 17.63 -10.82
C GLN A 14 -17.76 16.91 -11.66
N GLY A 15 -18.18 16.39 -12.81
CA GLY A 15 -17.39 15.58 -13.72
C GLY A 15 -16.38 16.44 -14.45
N GLN A 16 -15.10 16.18 -14.21
CA GLN A 16 -14.01 16.74 -15.01
C GLN A 16 -14.18 16.27 -16.46
N SER A 17 -14.29 17.20 -17.41
CA SER A 17 -14.32 16.88 -18.85
C SER A 17 -12.92 16.40 -19.25
N LEU A 18 -12.83 15.18 -19.77
CA LEU A 18 -11.57 14.57 -20.21
C LEU A 18 -11.58 14.41 -21.72
N GLU A 19 -10.46 14.70 -22.38
CA GLU A 19 -10.34 14.53 -23.83
C GLU A 19 -10.30 13.04 -24.23
N PRO A 20 -10.88 12.65 -25.38
CA PRO A 20 -10.91 11.27 -25.83
C PRO A 20 -9.52 10.75 -26.19
N GLN A 21 -9.14 9.59 -25.65
CA GLN A 21 -7.92 8.88 -26.06
C GLN A 21 -8.22 7.87 -27.17
N LYS A 22 -7.18 7.52 -27.96
CA LYS A 22 -7.30 6.51 -29.02
C LYS A 22 -7.52 5.12 -28.40
N ARG A 23 -8.66 4.50 -28.69
CA ARG A 23 -9.00 3.12 -28.26
C ARG A 23 -8.10 2.07 -28.97
N PRO A 24 -7.74 0.95 -28.31
CA PRO A 24 -8.10 0.58 -26.93
C PRO A 24 -7.18 1.21 -25.88
N TYR A 25 -7.75 1.62 -24.74
CA TYR A 25 -6.98 2.12 -23.59
C TYR A 25 -7.67 1.79 -22.27
N TYR A 26 -6.88 1.76 -21.19
CA TYR A 26 -7.39 1.75 -19.83
C TYR A 26 -7.46 3.17 -19.29
N ALA A 27 -8.51 3.46 -18.53
CA ALA A 27 -8.65 4.73 -17.82
C ALA A 27 -9.00 4.50 -16.35
N MET A 28 -8.45 5.33 -15.47
CA MET A 28 -8.76 5.30 -14.05
C MET A 28 -9.39 6.64 -13.67
N TYR A 29 -10.67 6.60 -13.30
CA TYR A 29 -11.43 7.76 -12.86
C TYR A 29 -11.55 7.75 -11.35
N GLN A 30 -10.92 8.71 -10.68
CA GLN A 30 -10.99 8.84 -9.22
C GLN A 30 -12.41 9.17 -8.74
N GLN A 31 -13.15 9.93 -9.56
CA GLN A 31 -14.54 10.33 -9.32
C GLN A 31 -15.39 10.04 -10.57
N ALA A 32 -16.70 10.22 -10.47
CA ALA A 32 -17.56 10.12 -11.65
C ALA A 32 -17.21 11.23 -12.65
N VAL A 33 -17.19 10.90 -13.94
CA VAL A 33 -16.83 11.81 -15.03
C VAL A 33 -17.87 11.75 -16.14
N LEU A 34 -17.96 12.81 -16.93
CA LEU A 34 -18.80 12.88 -18.13
C LEU A 34 -17.87 12.97 -19.34
N MET A 35 -17.99 12.05 -20.30
CA MET A 35 -17.27 12.11 -21.58
C MET A 35 -18.27 11.96 -22.72
N ASP A 36 -18.22 12.88 -23.67
CA ASP A 36 -19.14 12.92 -24.82
C ASP A 36 -20.62 12.80 -24.41
N GLY A 37 -21.00 13.44 -23.30
CA GLY A 37 -22.36 13.39 -22.74
C GLY A 37 -22.74 12.07 -22.05
N LYS A 38 -21.85 11.07 -22.03
CA LYS A 38 -22.06 9.79 -21.35
C LYS A 38 -21.43 9.80 -19.95
N PRO A 39 -22.19 9.44 -18.89
CA PRO A 39 -21.65 9.36 -17.54
C PRO A 39 -20.86 8.07 -17.31
N TYR A 40 -19.71 8.20 -16.67
CA TYR A 40 -18.87 7.10 -16.20
C TYR A 40 -18.67 7.22 -14.71
N LYS A 41 -19.06 6.19 -13.96
CA LYS A 41 -18.76 6.12 -12.51
C LYS A 41 -17.26 6.00 -12.27
N SER A 42 -16.83 6.38 -11.06
CA SER A 42 -15.44 6.20 -10.60
C SER A 42 -15.00 4.74 -10.74
N GLY A 43 -13.77 4.53 -11.17
CA GLY A 43 -13.19 3.21 -11.29
C GLY A 43 -12.20 3.07 -12.43
N VAL A 44 -11.69 1.87 -12.59
CA VAL A 44 -10.90 1.47 -13.75
C VAL A 44 -11.84 1.00 -14.84
N TRP A 45 -11.64 1.52 -16.05
CA TRP A 45 -12.39 1.20 -17.25
C TRP A 45 -11.46 0.72 -18.36
N LEU A 46 -11.94 -0.21 -19.18
CA LEU A 46 -11.37 -0.53 -20.49
C LEU A 46 -12.27 0.07 -21.57
N HIS A 47 -11.73 1.01 -22.32
CA HIS A 47 -12.36 1.59 -23.51
C HIS A 47 -11.76 0.90 -24.72
N GLY A 48 -12.51 0.00 -25.36
CA GLY A 48 -12.01 -0.85 -26.45
C GLY A 48 -12.82 -0.73 -27.73
N ILE A 49 -12.39 -1.50 -28.72
CA ILE A 49 -13.05 -1.69 -30.00
C ILE A 49 -13.29 -3.19 -30.17
N ARG A 50 -14.51 -3.58 -30.51
CA ARG A 50 -14.86 -4.96 -30.84
C ARG A 50 -14.97 -5.08 -32.35
N HIS A 51 -14.10 -5.88 -32.94
CA HIS A 51 -14.18 -6.23 -34.35
C HIS A 51 -15.16 -7.41 -34.53
N SER A 52 -15.99 -7.35 -35.57
CA SER A 52 -16.75 -8.52 -35.99
C SER A 52 -15.83 -9.50 -36.72
N ASN A 53 -16.31 -10.73 -36.94
CA ASN A 53 -15.62 -11.71 -37.80
C ASN A 53 -15.58 -11.28 -39.27
N ASN A 54 -16.35 -10.24 -39.65
CA ASN A 54 -16.29 -9.64 -40.99
C ASN A 54 -15.14 -8.61 -41.07
N PRO A 55 -14.11 -8.84 -41.92
CA PRO A 55 -12.95 -7.94 -42.06
C PRO A 55 -13.31 -6.51 -42.47
N ASP A 56 -14.43 -6.33 -43.19
CA ASP A 56 -14.86 -5.03 -43.71
C ASP A 56 -15.75 -4.25 -42.74
N SER A 57 -16.06 -4.82 -41.56
CA SER A 57 -16.87 -4.13 -40.57
C SER A 57 -16.05 -3.11 -39.77
N GLU A 58 -16.56 -1.88 -39.69
CA GLU A 58 -16.03 -0.89 -38.75
C GLU A 58 -16.15 -1.44 -37.32
N GLY A 59 -15.05 -1.38 -36.57
CA GLY A 59 -15.02 -1.88 -35.20
C GLY A 59 -15.95 -1.08 -34.30
N VAL A 60 -16.76 -1.77 -33.49
CA VAL A 60 -17.75 -1.12 -32.61
C VAL A 60 -17.09 -0.78 -31.27
N PRO A 61 -17.10 0.50 -30.84
CA PRO A 61 -16.53 0.88 -29.54
C PRO A 61 -17.33 0.27 -28.38
N PHE A 62 -16.64 -0.12 -27.32
CA PHE A 62 -17.26 -0.58 -26.07
C PHE A 62 -16.57 0.02 -24.85
N ASP A 63 -17.30 0.16 -23.75
CA ASP A 63 -16.78 0.61 -22.47
C ASP A 63 -17.08 -0.44 -21.40
N GLU A 64 -16.05 -0.84 -20.66
CA GLU A 64 -16.16 -1.91 -19.68
C GLU A 64 -15.59 -1.47 -18.33
N TRP A 65 -16.44 -1.38 -17.32
CA TRP A 65 -16.00 -1.12 -15.94
C TRP A 65 -15.39 -2.39 -15.33
N LEU A 66 -14.19 -2.24 -14.78
CA LEU A 66 -13.37 -3.34 -14.28
C LEU A 66 -13.38 -3.43 -12.76
N CYS A 67 -13.13 -2.32 -12.06
CA CYS A 67 -13.12 -2.28 -10.60
C CYS A 67 -13.25 -0.84 -10.07
N THR A 68 -13.44 -0.69 -8.76
CA THR A 68 -13.28 0.61 -8.08
C THR A 68 -11.88 1.18 -8.32
N PRO A 69 -11.65 2.50 -8.13
CA PRO A 69 -10.38 3.14 -8.46
C PRO A 69 -9.18 2.38 -7.88
N LEU A 70 -8.27 1.96 -8.75
CA LEU A 70 -7.06 1.21 -8.44
C LEU A 70 -5.90 1.85 -9.18
N SER A 71 -4.97 2.46 -8.45
CA SER A 71 -3.76 3.03 -9.00
C SER A 71 -2.59 2.05 -8.89
N ILE A 72 -1.70 2.11 -9.88
CA ILE A 72 -0.40 1.45 -9.86
C ILE A 72 0.64 2.55 -9.67
N GLU A 73 1.09 2.74 -8.44
CA GLU A 73 1.87 3.92 -8.03
C GLU A 73 3.36 3.80 -8.38
N ALA A 74 3.90 2.57 -8.31
CA ALA A 74 5.31 2.30 -8.54
C ALA A 74 5.56 0.86 -9.00
N GLU A 75 6.62 0.65 -9.76
CA GLU A 75 7.32 -0.64 -9.81
C GLU A 75 8.17 -0.79 -8.54
N THR A 76 8.22 -1.98 -7.98
CA THR A 76 8.97 -2.26 -6.75
C THR A 76 10.08 -3.26 -7.00
N ILE A 77 11.26 -3.03 -6.43
CA ILE A 77 12.38 -3.96 -6.50
C ILE A 77 12.83 -4.31 -5.08
N SER A 78 12.73 -5.59 -4.72
CA SER A 78 13.18 -6.07 -3.42
C SER A 78 14.70 -6.07 -3.34
N THR A 79 15.23 -5.44 -2.30
CA THR A 79 16.67 -5.39 -2.02
C THR A 79 17.19 -6.66 -1.33
N ASP A 80 16.28 -7.55 -0.91
CA ASP A 80 16.62 -8.79 -0.22
C ASP A 80 16.81 -9.96 -1.19
N ASP A 81 15.99 -10.05 -2.24
CA ASP A 81 15.96 -11.17 -3.20
C ASP A 81 15.92 -10.74 -4.68
N GLY A 82 15.88 -9.43 -4.97
CA GLY A 82 15.85 -8.90 -6.34
C GLY A 82 14.49 -9.05 -7.05
N LYS A 83 13.46 -9.57 -6.36
CA LYS A 83 12.14 -9.76 -6.99
C LYS A 83 11.46 -8.44 -7.32
N VAL A 84 10.74 -8.44 -8.44
CA VAL A 84 9.99 -7.29 -8.94
C VAL A 84 8.50 -7.42 -8.57
N GLY A 85 7.89 -6.28 -8.26
CA GLY A 85 6.48 -6.15 -7.89
C GLY A 85 5.88 -4.84 -8.36
N ARG A 86 4.63 -4.60 -8.00
CA ARG A 86 3.90 -3.34 -8.22
C ARG A 86 3.29 -2.85 -6.93
N LEU A 87 3.44 -1.56 -6.64
CA LEU A 87 2.73 -0.90 -5.55
C LEU A 87 1.33 -0.55 -6.02
N LEU A 88 0.35 -1.32 -5.56
CA LEU A 88 -1.06 -1.10 -5.83
C LEU A 88 -1.67 -0.26 -4.71
N ARG A 89 -2.47 0.73 -5.06
CA ARG A 89 -3.16 1.59 -4.09
C ARG A 89 -4.62 1.81 -4.46
N PHE A 90 -5.49 1.72 -3.46
CA PHE A 90 -6.91 2.01 -3.63
C PHE A 90 -7.54 2.46 -2.31
N TYR A 91 -8.69 3.11 -2.39
CA TYR A 91 -9.39 3.64 -1.22
C TYR A 91 -10.58 2.75 -0.83
N HIS A 92 -10.74 2.47 0.46
CA HIS A 92 -11.87 1.72 1.00
C HIS A 92 -12.18 2.19 2.43
N TYR A 93 -13.43 2.57 2.70
CA TYR A 93 -13.93 3.02 4.00
C TYR A 93 -12.99 3.96 4.78
N GLY A 94 -12.72 5.16 4.28
CA GLY A 94 -11.91 6.13 5.04
C GLY A 94 -10.41 5.98 4.87
N LYS A 95 -9.93 4.83 4.35
CA LYS A 95 -8.52 4.45 4.38
C LYS A 95 -7.98 4.06 3.01
N PHE A 96 -6.76 4.52 2.72
CA PHE A 96 -5.98 3.97 1.62
C PHE A 96 -5.40 2.60 2.00
N ASN A 97 -5.65 1.63 1.14
CA ASN A 97 -4.99 0.34 1.16
C ASN A 97 -3.84 0.39 0.17
N GLU A 98 -2.66 0.02 0.64
CA GLU A 98 -1.48 -0.17 -0.20
C GLU A 98 -1.08 -1.65 -0.13
N TRP A 99 -0.62 -2.18 -1.26
CA TRP A 99 -0.10 -3.52 -1.33
C TRP A 99 1.02 -3.61 -2.37
N VAL A 100 2.19 -4.07 -1.94
CA VAL A 100 3.27 -4.49 -2.84
C VAL A 100 2.91 -5.88 -3.36
N MET A 101 2.37 -5.90 -4.58
CA MET A 101 1.97 -7.12 -5.27
C MET A 101 3.18 -7.73 -6.00
N PRO A 102 3.57 -8.99 -5.71
CA PRO A 102 4.66 -9.67 -6.43
C PRO A 102 4.27 -9.93 -7.88
N MET A 103 5.10 -9.54 -8.86
CA MET A 103 4.75 -9.72 -10.28
C MET A 103 4.52 -11.19 -10.66
N GLU A 104 5.18 -12.13 -9.96
CA GLU A 104 4.96 -13.57 -10.14
C GLU A 104 3.52 -14.02 -9.81
N ALA A 105 2.79 -13.31 -8.95
CA ALA A 105 1.40 -13.61 -8.60
C ALA A 105 0.42 -13.38 -9.77
N ILE A 106 0.85 -12.68 -10.83
CA ILE A 106 0.08 -12.54 -12.08
C ILE A 106 0.14 -13.81 -12.92
N ALA A 107 1.17 -14.66 -12.75
CA ALA A 107 1.33 -15.86 -13.56
C ALA A 107 0.09 -16.77 -13.48
N GLY A 108 -0.27 -17.41 -14.61
CA GLY A 108 -1.47 -18.22 -14.71
C GLY A 108 -2.75 -17.39 -14.84
N SER A 109 -3.69 -17.51 -13.89
CA SER A 109 -5.01 -16.87 -13.93
C SER A 109 -5.10 -15.54 -13.18
N GLY A 110 -4.09 -15.18 -12.38
CA GLY A 110 -4.08 -13.98 -11.53
C GLY A 110 -5.09 -14.00 -10.38
N GLU A 111 -5.66 -15.16 -10.03
CA GLU A 111 -6.66 -15.27 -8.96
C GLU A 111 -6.08 -14.95 -7.57
N GLU A 112 -4.80 -15.21 -7.34
CA GLU A 112 -4.12 -14.83 -6.10
C GLU A 112 -4.12 -13.31 -5.87
N VAL A 113 -3.88 -12.54 -6.93
CA VAL A 113 -3.95 -11.07 -6.90
C VAL A 113 -5.36 -10.61 -6.54
N LEU A 114 -6.38 -11.17 -7.19
CA LEU A 114 -7.77 -10.81 -6.94
C LEU A 114 -8.21 -11.18 -5.52
N LYS A 115 -7.79 -12.34 -5.01
CA LYS A 115 -8.09 -12.78 -3.65
C LYS A 115 -7.60 -11.75 -2.62
N VAL A 116 -6.38 -11.23 -2.77
CA VAL A 116 -5.82 -10.22 -1.86
C VAL A 116 -6.54 -8.87 -2.02
N LEU A 117 -6.76 -8.40 -3.25
CA LEU A 117 -7.41 -7.12 -3.51
C LEU A 117 -8.86 -7.10 -2.99
N MET A 118 -9.64 -8.15 -3.28
CA MET A 118 -11.01 -8.30 -2.78
C MET A 118 -11.05 -8.44 -1.27
N GLY A 119 -10.12 -9.21 -0.68
CA GLY A 119 -10.01 -9.33 0.78
C GLY A 119 -9.70 -8.00 1.49
N LYS A 120 -9.04 -7.06 0.80
CA LYS A 120 -8.79 -5.69 1.26
C LYS A 120 -9.91 -4.68 0.88
N GLY A 121 -10.98 -5.15 0.24
CA GLY A 121 -12.19 -4.36 -0.04
C GLY A 121 -12.29 -3.75 -1.44
N LEU A 122 -11.40 -4.11 -2.37
CA LEU A 122 -11.54 -3.67 -3.77
C LEU A 122 -12.76 -4.34 -4.40
N GLN A 123 -13.70 -3.54 -4.93
CA GLN A 123 -14.84 -4.06 -5.65
C GLN A 123 -14.46 -4.31 -7.11
N VAL A 124 -14.74 -5.50 -7.61
CA VAL A 124 -14.34 -5.95 -8.95
C VAL A 124 -15.52 -6.44 -9.77
N ASN A 125 -15.47 -6.20 -11.08
CA ASN A 125 -16.30 -6.89 -12.06
C ASN A 125 -15.68 -8.26 -12.35
N TYR A 126 -16.10 -9.27 -11.60
CA TYR A 126 -15.47 -10.60 -11.63
C TYR A 126 -15.55 -11.28 -13.01
N THR A 127 -16.58 -11.01 -13.80
CA THR A 127 -16.71 -11.50 -15.18
C THR A 127 -15.58 -10.99 -16.07
N LYS A 128 -15.00 -9.83 -15.73
CA LYS A 128 -13.95 -9.13 -16.48
C LYS A 128 -12.58 -9.21 -15.81
N ARG A 129 -12.41 -10.17 -14.89
CA ARG A 129 -11.19 -10.35 -14.09
C ARG A 129 -9.89 -10.41 -14.89
N LYS A 130 -9.91 -11.04 -16.07
CA LYS A 130 -8.74 -11.09 -16.96
C LYS A 130 -8.27 -9.68 -17.37
N ASN A 131 -9.21 -8.77 -17.63
CA ASN A 131 -8.89 -7.38 -17.99
C ASN A 131 -8.37 -6.58 -16.79
N ILE A 132 -8.76 -6.92 -15.55
CA ILE A 132 -8.17 -6.34 -14.34
C ILE A 132 -6.71 -6.76 -14.21
N ILE A 133 -6.41 -8.05 -14.40
CA ILE A 133 -5.03 -8.56 -14.35
C ILE A 133 -4.19 -7.94 -15.47
N ASN A 134 -4.72 -7.85 -16.69
CA ASN A 134 -4.04 -7.19 -17.80
C ASN A 134 -3.79 -5.70 -17.52
N TYR A 135 -4.76 -4.98 -16.95
CA TYR A 135 -4.58 -3.60 -16.51
C TYR A 135 -3.40 -3.49 -15.54
N ILE A 136 -3.36 -4.33 -14.50
CA ILE A 136 -2.27 -4.29 -13.53
C ILE A 136 -0.92 -4.64 -14.17
N ALA A 137 -0.88 -5.66 -15.04
CA ALA A 137 0.35 -6.15 -15.65
C ALA A 137 0.96 -5.20 -16.68
N MET A 138 0.12 -4.56 -17.51
CA MET A 138 0.57 -3.79 -18.68
C MET A 138 0.73 -2.30 -18.42
N GLN A 139 0.26 -1.79 -17.28
CA GLN A 139 0.38 -0.37 -16.96
C GLN A 139 1.86 0.07 -16.95
N GLN A 140 2.15 1.19 -17.63
CA GLN A 140 3.48 1.77 -17.63
C GLN A 140 3.64 2.62 -16.37
N VAL A 141 4.67 2.31 -15.58
CA VAL A 141 4.95 3.00 -14.33
C VAL A 141 6.37 3.55 -14.42
N HIS A 142 6.51 4.86 -14.19
CA HIS A 142 7.81 5.54 -14.30
C HIS A 142 8.52 5.69 -12.94
N THR A 143 7.80 5.45 -11.85
CA THR A 143 8.34 5.49 -10.50
C THR A 143 8.83 4.09 -10.11
N ILE A 144 10.08 4.01 -9.65
CA ILE A 144 10.66 2.80 -9.08
C ILE A 144 10.93 3.03 -7.59
N ILE A 145 10.51 2.10 -6.75
CA ILE A 145 10.80 2.10 -5.32
C ILE A 145 11.49 0.79 -4.91
N GLU A 146 12.35 0.85 -3.91
CA GLU A 146 12.96 -0.32 -3.31
C GLU A 146 12.04 -0.89 -2.20
N THR A 147 12.06 -2.21 -2.01
CA THR A 147 11.37 -2.86 -0.89
C THR A 147 12.32 -3.71 -0.06
N THR A 148 11.96 -3.93 1.21
CA THR A 148 12.68 -4.86 2.08
C THR A 148 11.75 -5.52 3.09
N TYR A 149 12.07 -6.76 3.47
CA TYR A 149 11.41 -7.51 4.54
C TYR A 149 12.03 -7.22 5.92
N LYS A 150 13.10 -6.43 5.98
CA LYS A 150 13.88 -6.14 7.19
C LYS A 150 13.53 -4.76 7.76
N THR A 151 13.40 -4.69 9.08
CA THR A 151 13.29 -3.43 9.82
C THR A 151 14.68 -2.91 10.21
N GLY A 152 14.80 -1.59 10.40
CA GLY A 152 16.05 -0.94 10.80
C GLY A 152 16.64 -0.09 9.68
N TRP A 153 17.95 0.16 9.72
CA TRP A 153 18.62 0.98 8.71
C TRP A 153 18.71 0.28 7.37
N HIS A 154 18.27 0.98 6.34
CA HIS A 154 18.38 0.57 4.95
C HIS A 154 19.58 1.25 4.27
N LYS A 155 20.12 0.65 3.20
CA LYS A 155 21.26 1.20 2.42
C LYS A 155 21.01 2.61 1.88
N SER A 156 19.75 2.99 1.67
CA SER A 156 19.34 4.34 1.26
C SER A 156 19.50 5.40 2.35
N GLY A 157 19.88 4.99 3.57
CA GLY A 157 19.99 5.85 4.74
C GLY A 157 18.66 6.10 5.47
N ALA A 158 17.56 5.53 4.99
CA ALA A 158 16.26 5.55 5.68
C ALA A 158 16.17 4.49 6.78
N PHE A 159 15.38 4.75 7.81
CA PHE A 159 15.05 3.77 8.86
C PHE A 159 13.67 3.18 8.59
N VAL A 160 13.62 1.88 8.32
CA VAL A 160 12.42 1.16 7.88
C VAL A 160 11.74 0.52 9.09
N LEU A 161 10.47 0.86 9.30
CA LEU A 161 9.55 0.21 10.20
C LEU A 161 8.40 -0.41 9.38
N PRO A 162 7.64 -1.38 9.93
CA PRO A 162 6.55 -2.00 9.17
C PRO A 162 5.43 -1.04 8.78
N ASN A 163 5.17 -0.03 9.59
CA ASN A 163 4.11 0.96 9.39
C ASN A 163 4.61 2.33 8.90
N GLN A 164 5.93 2.56 8.91
CA GLN A 164 6.50 3.87 8.62
C GLN A 164 7.94 3.76 8.12
N VAL A 165 8.38 4.70 7.29
CA VAL A 165 9.79 4.86 6.92
C VAL A 165 10.22 6.27 7.32
N LEU A 166 11.30 6.34 8.11
CA LEU A 166 11.79 7.59 8.71
C LEU A 166 13.08 8.06 8.04
N GLY A 167 13.13 9.35 7.70
CA GLY A 167 14.32 10.05 7.21
C GLY A 167 14.86 9.54 5.86
N GLY A 168 15.97 10.15 5.41
CA GLY A 168 16.61 9.83 4.13
C GLY A 168 15.68 10.03 2.92
N ASN A 169 15.91 9.25 1.86
CA ASN A 169 14.99 9.15 0.72
C ASN A 169 13.79 8.23 1.08
N SER A 170 13.05 8.54 2.15
CA SER A 170 11.94 7.73 2.68
C SER A 170 10.86 7.39 1.64
N ASN A 171 10.66 8.27 0.65
CA ASN A 171 9.71 8.04 -0.45
C ASN A 171 10.15 6.94 -1.42
N LYS A 172 11.41 6.47 -1.35
CA LYS A 172 11.99 5.49 -2.28
C LYS A 172 12.14 4.09 -1.70
N VAL A 173 11.84 3.88 -0.41
CA VAL A 173 11.89 2.54 0.19
C VAL A 173 10.62 2.25 0.97
N ARG A 174 10.11 1.02 0.88
CA ARG A 174 8.96 0.55 1.67
C ARG A 174 9.27 -0.77 2.36
N TYR A 175 8.67 -0.96 3.52
CA TYR A 175 8.61 -2.28 4.12
C TYR A 175 7.62 -3.16 3.32
N GLN A 176 8.05 -4.35 2.95
CA GLN A 176 7.18 -5.36 2.35
C GLN A 176 6.75 -6.33 3.43
N ASP A 177 5.45 -6.38 3.67
CA ASP A 177 4.89 -7.14 4.78
C ASP A 177 5.09 -8.65 4.60
N SER A 178 5.72 -9.28 5.60
CA SER A 178 5.81 -10.74 5.76
C SER A 178 4.81 -11.28 6.79
N GLY A 179 3.91 -10.43 7.31
CA GLY A 179 2.82 -10.76 8.22
C GLY A 179 2.94 -10.10 9.60
N LYS A 180 3.51 -10.81 10.58
CA LYS A 180 3.44 -10.48 12.03
C LYS A 180 4.27 -9.27 12.47
N ALA A 181 5.05 -8.65 11.60
CA ALA A 181 5.94 -7.55 11.98
C ALA A 181 5.16 -6.28 12.36
N ALA A 182 4.02 -6.02 11.72
CA ALA A 182 3.25 -4.78 11.94
C ALA A 182 2.75 -4.60 13.38
N THR A 183 2.45 -5.68 14.10
CA THR A 183 1.97 -5.59 15.49
C THR A 183 3.09 -5.28 16.49
N ILE A 184 4.33 -5.74 16.24
CA ILE A 184 5.48 -5.55 17.14
C ILE A 184 5.89 -4.06 17.23
N PHE A 185 5.68 -3.30 16.16
CA PHE A 185 6.04 -1.87 16.09
C PHE A 185 4.83 -0.95 16.25
N SER A 186 3.74 -1.45 16.84
CA SER A 186 2.60 -0.60 17.19
C SER A 186 2.95 0.32 18.37
N SER A 187 2.44 1.55 18.32
CA SER A 187 2.61 2.54 19.39
C SER A 187 1.32 2.64 20.21
N GLN A 188 1.44 2.67 21.53
CA GLN A 188 0.32 2.89 22.44
C GLN A 188 0.67 3.95 23.49
N GLY A 189 -0.30 4.79 23.84
CA GLY A 189 -0.12 5.92 24.75
C GLY A 189 0.48 7.14 24.06
N SER A 190 1.03 8.06 24.86
CA SER A 190 1.68 9.27 24.37
C SER A 190 3.11 9.39 24.90
N LEU A 191 3.94 10.16 24.20
CA LEU A 191 5.31 10.43 24.62
C LEU A 191 5.32 11.10 26.01
N GLU A 192 4.41 12.04 26.25
CA GLU A 192 4.30 12.76 27.52
C GLU A 192 3.93 11.80 28.66
N ALA A 193 3.02 10.86 28.41
CA ALA A 193 2.66 9.84 29.39
C ALA A 193 3.88 8.97 29.73
N TRP A 194 4.60 8.51 28.71
CA TRP A 194 5.82 7.70 28.90
C TRP A 194 6.90 8.46 29.66
N GLN A 195 7.12 9.75 29.36
CA GLN A 195 8.08 10.59 30.08
C GLN A 195 7.72 10.72 31.57
N LYS A 196 6.44 10.89 31.88
CA LYS A 196 5.96 11.04 33.26
C LYS A 196 6.00 9.73 34.05
N SER A 197 5.67 8.60 33.42
CA SER A 197 5.52 7.32 34.11
C SER A 197 6.76 6.42 34.08
N VAL A 198 7.64 6.57 33.07
CA VAL A 198 8.83 5.74 32.88
C VAL A 198 10.10 6.56 33.07
N ALA A 199 10.29 7.61 32.25
CA ALA A 199 11.57 8.34 32.23
C ALA A 199 11.90 9.01 33.57
N LEU A 200 10.89 9.52 34.29
CA LEU A 200 11.06 10.12 35.60
C LEU A 200 11.65 9.13 36.63
N LEU A 201 11.28 7.84 36.55
CA LEU A 201 11.77 6.79 37.45
C LEU A 201 13.25 6.44 37.19
N CYS A 202 13.75 6.71 35.98
CA CYS A 202 15.15 6.46 35.62
C CYS A 202 16.11 7.49 36.24
N VAL A 203 15.66 8.70 36.58
CA VAL A 203 16.54 9.78 37.05
C VAL A 203 17.26 9.37 38.33
N GLY A 204 18.59 9.37 38.29
CA GLY A 204 19.44 8.96 39.42
C GLY A 204 19.54 7.45 39.63
N ASN A 205 18.85 6.61 38.84
CA ASN A 205 18.95 5.16 38.90
C ASN A 205 19.85 4.62 37.77
N PRO A 206 21.12 4.24 38.05
CA PRO A 206 22.06 3.85 37.00
C PRO A 206 21.64 2.58 36.26
N VAL A 207 20.94 1.65 36.92
CA VAL A 207 20.48 0.40 36.29
C VAL A 207 19.35 0.69 35.30
N LEU A 208 18.36 1.50 35.68
CA LEU A 208 17.27 1.87 34.78
C LEU A 208 17.75 2.74 33.61
N ILE A 209 18.70 3.65 33.87
CA ILE A 209 19.37 4.43 32.81
C ILE A 209 20.09 3.49 31.84
N LEU A 210 20.87 2.54 32.34
CA LEU A 210 21.56 1.55 31.51
C LEU A 210 20.57 0.75 30.66
N SER A 211 19.47 0.26 31.25
CA SER A 211 18.43 -0.49 30.54
C SER A 211 17.81 0.33 29.40
N LEU A 212 17.47 1.60 29.65
CA LEU A 212 16.92 2.48 28.63
C LEU A 212 17.94 2.76 27.52
N CYS A 213 19.19 3.05 27.87
CA CYS A 213 20.27 3.24 26.91
C CYS A 213 20.49 2.01 26.04
N CYS A 214 20.49 0.80 26.62
CA CYS A 214 20.62 -0.46 25.89
C CYS A 214 19.47 -0.67 24.89
N ALA A 215 18.23 -0.35 25.27
CA ALA A 215 17.07 -0.47 24.38
C ALA A 215 17.16 0.48 23.16
N LEU A 216 17.75 1.66 23.33
CA LEU A 216 17.86 2.68 22.27
C LEU A 216 19.14 2.53 21.43
N ALA A 217 20.22 1.99 22.02
CA ALA A 217 21.53 1.91 21.41
C ALA A 217 21.53 1.16 20.07
N GLY A 218 20.68 0.13 19.91
CA GLY A 218 20.59 -0.67 18.69
C GLY A 218 20.45 0.16 17.42
N THR A 219 19.66 1.24 17.47
CA THR A 219 19.46 2.13 16.33
C THR A 219 20.66 3.06 16.06
N LEU A 220 21.48 3.36 17.08
CA LEU A 220 22.62 4.27 16.94
C LEU A 220 23.88 3.54 16.45
N LEU A 221 24.05 2.27 16.83
CA LEU A 221 25.25 1.47 16.51
C LEU A 221 25.60 1.45 15.01
N PHE A 222 24.58 1.35 14.16
CA PHE A 222 24.76 1.41 12.70
C PHE A 222 25.38 2.73 12.24
N LYS A 223 24.97 3.86 12.82
CA LYS A 223 25.43 5.20 12.41
C LYS A 223 26.87 5.48 12.82
N VAL A 224 27.32 4.86 13.90
CA VAL A 224 28.70 4.99 14.40
C VAL A 224 29.60 3.85 13.94
N SER A 225 29.10 2.92 13.11
CA SER A 225 29.83 1.76 12.61
C SER A 225 30.43 0.87 13.71
N ILE A 226 29.75 0.77 14.85
CA ILE A 226 30.19 -0.05 15.99
C ILE A 226 29.42 -1.37 15.98
N LYS A 227 30.13 -2.50 16.15
CA LYS A 227 29.49 -3.81 16.36
C LYS A 227 28.74 -3.80 17.70
N GLY A 228 27.52 -4.30 17.70
CA GLY A 228 26.70 -4.36 18.92
C GLY A 228 27.24 -5.31 19.98
N GLY A 229 26.62 -5.23 21.16
CA GLY A 229 26.88 -6.09 22.31
C GLY A 229 25.62 -6.28 23.15
N GLY A 230 25.69 -7.13 24.16
CA GLY A 230 24.59 -7.40 25.08
C GLY A 230 24.96 -7.05 26.53
N VAL A 231 23.95 -6.72 27.32
CA VAL A 231 24.07 -6.55 28.78
C VAL A 231 23.21 -7.60 29.45
N HIS A 232 23.74 -8.24 30.49
CA HIS A 232 23.02 -9.19 31.31
C HIS A 232 22.81 -8.59 32.70
N LEU A 233 21.56 -8.28 33.05
CA LEU A 233 21.20 -7.82 34.40
C LEU A 233 21.05 -9.04 35.32
N VAL A 234 21.87 -9.10 36.36
CA VAL A 234 21.89 -10.21 37.34
C VAL A 234 21.44 -9.69 38.71
N GLY A 235 20.59 -10.45 39.39
CA GLY A 235 20.07 -10.11 40.71
C GLY A 235 18.99 -11.08 41.16
N ASP A 236 18.65 -11.06 42.45
CA ASP A 236 17.66 -11.95 43.06
C ASP A 236 16.26 -11.83 42.42
N SER A 237 15.39 -12.81 42.64
CA SER A 237 14.00 -12.72 42.14
C SER A 237 13.31 -11.45 42.64
N SER A 238 12.39 -10.89 41.84
CA SER A 238 11.64 -9.66 42.14
C SER A 238 12.47 -8.37 42.28
N SER A 239 13.70 -8.34 41.77
CA SER A 239 14.56 -7.14 41.73
C SER A 239 14.33 -6.21 40.53
N GLY A 240 13.27 -6.41 39.75
CA GLY A 240 12.95 -5.55 38.59
C GLY A 240 13.80 -5.80 37.34
N LYS A 241 14.24 -7.05 37.12
CA LYS A 241 14.97 -7.47 35.90
C LYS A 241 14.07 -7.63 34.66
N SER A 242 12.76 -7.79 34.85
CA SER A 242 11.74 -8.07 33.83
C SER A 242 10.80 -6.88 33.72
#